data_AF-A0A2V6YNP7-F1
#
_entry.id   AF-A0A2V6YNP7-F1
#
_cell.length_a   1.000
_cell.length_b   1.000
_cell.length_c   1.000
_cell.angle_alpha   90.00
_cell.angle_beta   90.00
_cell.angle_gamma   90.00
#
_symmetry.space_group_name_H-M   'P 1'
#
loop_
_entity.id
_entity.type
_entity.pdbx_description
1 polymer ?
#
loop_
_entity_poly.entity_id
_entity_poly.type
_entity_poly.pdbx_seq_one_letter_code
_entity_poly.pdbx_strand_id
1 'polypeptide(L)'
;MASLSVPRLYHSTALLLPDGRVLVAGGGRFFGQPDPSDQLSAEIYSPPYLFKGARPAITSAPATATYGASITVQTPDAARIATVSLIRLGSVTHAFNMDQRFLPLGFTAGGGGLSVQGPANANLAPPGYYMLFIVDTNGVPSVAAILKLQ
;
A
#
# COMPACT_ATOMS: atom_id res chain seq x y z
N MET A 1 -17.72 -4.09 -7.33
CA MET A 1 -16.97 -2.82 -7.22
C MET A 1 -17.67 -1.79 -8.10
N ALA A 2 -17.47 -0.49 -7.88
CA ALA A 2 -17.98 0.53 -8.81
C ALA A 2 -17.23 0.47 -10.15
N SER A 3 -17.90 0.82 -11.24
CA SER A 3 -17.30 0.88 -12.58
C SER A 3 -16.49 2.15 -12.76
N LEU A 4 -15.40 2.06 -13.55
CA LEU A 4 -14.68 3.23 -14.05
C LEU A 4 -15.53 3.99 -15.07
N SER A 5 -15.32 5.29 -15.18
CA SER A 5 -16.03 6.16 -16.13
C SER A 5 -15.49 6.06 -17.56
N VAL A 6 -14.24 5.61 -17.73
CA VAL A 6 -13.58 5.43 -19.04
C VAL A 6 -12.84 4.09 -19.11
N PRO A 7 -12.69 3.49 -20.31
CA PRO A 7 -11.90 2.28 -20.47
C PRO A 7 -10.40 2.54 -20.25
N ARG A 8 -9.73 1.61 -19.56
CA ARG A 8 -8.28 1.64 -19.29
C ARG A 8 -7.61 0.47 -19.99
N LEU A 9 -7.10 0.72 -21.19
CA LEU A 9 -6.54 -0.30 -22.09
C LEU A 9 -5.00 -0.18 -22.14
N TYR A 10 -4.40 -0.33 -23.32
CA TYR A 10 -2.97 -0.18 -23.53
C TYR A 10 -2.44 1.17 -23.03
N HIS A 11 -1.24 1.18 -22.44
CA HIS A 11 -0.62 2.32 -21.74
C HIS A 11 -1.37 2.87 -20.51
N SER A 12 -2.35 2.15 -19.96
CA SER A 12 -2.92 2.49 -18.65
C SER A 12 -2.07 1.96 -17.48
N THR A 13 -2.30 2.51 -16.30
CA THR A 13 -1.66 2.11 -15.04
C THR A 13 -2.67 1.99 -13.90
N ALA A 14 -2.35 1.14 -12.93
CA ALA A 14 -3.05 1.06 -11.64
C ALA A 14 -2.01 0.96 -10.52
N LEU A 15 -2.08 1.85 -9.51
CA LEU A 15 -1.08 1.95 -8.45
C LEU A 15 -1.74 2.15 -7.08
N LEU A 16 -1.32 1.37 -6.08
CA LEU A 16 -1.76 1.53 -4.70
C LEU A 16 -1.21 2.84 -4.11
N LEU A 17 -2.08 3.61 -3.46
CA LEU A 17 -1.75 4.83 -2.75
C LEU A 17 -1.56 4.56 -1.24
N PRO A 18 -0.77 5.40 -0.53
CA PRO A 18 -0.55 5.23 0.92
C PRO A 18 -1.82 5.28 1.77
N ASP A 19 -2.89 5.89 1.27
CA ASP A 19 -4.17 5.95 1.97
C ASP A 19 -5.09 4.76 1.69
N GLY A 20 -4.60 3.70 1.04
CA GLY A 20 -5.38 2.49 0.72
C GLY A 20 -6.35 2.68 -0.45
N ARG A 21 -6.24 3.76 -1.22
CA ARG A 21 -6.96 3.90 -2.49
C ARG A 21 -6.08 3.41 -3.65
N VAL A 22 -6.68 3.23 -4.83
CA VAL A 22 -5.95 2.86 -6.05
C VAL A 22 -6.08 3.97 -7.07
N LEU A 23 -4.96 4.55 -7.51
CA LEU A 23 -4.91 5.44 -8.65
C LEU A 23 -4.99 4.62 -9.93
N VAL A 24 -5.92 4.94 -10.82
CA VAL A 24 -6.04 4.36 -12.15
C VAL A 24 -5.96 5.48 -13.17
N ALA A 25 -5.01 5.40 -14.11
CA ALA A 25 -4.69 6.51 -14.99
C ALA A 25 -4.24 6.05 -16.38
N GLY A 26 -4.26 6.98 -17.34
CA GLY A 26 -3.70 6.75 -18.67
C GLY A 26 -4.53 5.82 -19.56
N GLY A 27 -3.98 5.57 -20.75
CA GLY A 27 -4.58 4.83 -21.84
C GLY A 27 -4.33 5.52 -23.19
N GLY A 28 -4.06 4.76 -24.25
CA GLY A 28 -3.91 5.29 -25.61
C GLY A 28 -2.45 5.42 -26.07
N ARG A 29 -2.09 6.53 -26.72
CA ARG A 29 -0.79 6.79 -27.35
C ARG A 29 -0.37 5.70 -28.31
N PHE A 30 -1.30 5.30 -29.18
CA PHE A 30 -1.04 4.32 -30.23
C PHE A 30 0.06 4.84 -31.17
N PHE A 31 1.06 4.01 -31.46
CA PHE A 31 2.28 4.39 -32.19
C PHE A 31 3.02 5.65 -31.66
N GLY A 32 2.83 6.00 -30.38
CA GLY A 32 3.48 7.15 -29.76
C GLY A 32 2.95 8.51 -30.20
N GLN A 33 1.85 8.57 -30.95
CA GLN A 33 1.23 9.81 -31.41
C GLN A 33 0.01 10.17 -30.55
N PRO A 34 -0.33 11.47 -30.41
CA PRO A 34 -1.59 11.88 -29.81
C PRO A 34 -2.78 11.36 -30.63
N ASP A 35 -3.82 10.90 -29.94
CA ASP A 35 -5.05 10.39 -30.56
C ASP A 35 -6.29 10.88 -29.79
N PRO A 36 -7.44 11.14 -30.44
CA PRO A 36 -8.68 11.53 -29.76
C PRO A 36 -9.19 10.53 -28.70
N SER A 37 -8.76 9.26 -28.77
CA SER A 37 -9.10 8.22 -27.79
C SER A 37 -8.18 8.19 -26.57
N ASP A 38 -7.13 9.03 -26.53
CA ASP A 38 -6.18 9.13 -25.42
C ASP A 38 -6.90 9.44 -24.10
N GLN A 39 -6.60 8.64 -23.06
CA GLN A 39 -7.14 8.84 -21.72
C GLN A 39 -6.15 9.63 -20.88
N LEU A 40 -6.23 10.96 -20.98
CA LEU A 40 -5.40 11.89 -20.20
C LEU A 40 -5.89 12.09 -18.75
N SER A 41 -7.00 11.43 -18.40
CA SER A 41 -7.63 11.49 -17.07
C SER A 41 -7.05 10.46 -16.10
N ALA A 42 -7.36 10.65 -14.83
CA ALA A 42 -7.14 9.68 -13.76
C ALA A 42 -8.37 9.58 -12.86
N GLU A 43 -8.56 8.42 -12.25
CA GLU A 43 -9.60 8.13 -11.28
C GLU A 43 -8.97 7.49 -10.04
N ILE A 44 -9.54 7.76 -8.87
CA ILE A 44 -9.12 7.14 -7.62
C ILE A 44 -10.22 6.21 -7.14
N TYR A 45 -9.91 4.93 -7.09
CA TYR A 45 -10.82 3.91 -6.56
C TYR A 45 -10.66 3.78 -5.05
N SER A 46 -11.78 3.94 -4.33
CA SER A 46 -11.88 3.67 -2.89
C SER A 46 -12.47 2.26 -2.66
N PRO A 47 -11.70 1.28 -2.18
CA PRO A 47 -12.21 -0.08 -1.99
C PRO A 47 -13.23 -0.19 -0.84
N PRO A 48 -14.05 -1.27 -0.81
CA PRO A 48 -15.13 -1.44 0.17
C PRO A 48 -14.67 -1.34 1.63
N TYR A 49 -13.42 -1.72 1.93
CA TYR A 49 -12.90 -1.63 3.30
C TYR A 49 -12.87 -0.20 3.86
N LEU A 50 -12.80 0.84 3.01
CA LEU A 50 -12.80 2.23 3.47
C LEU A 50 -14.19 2.70 3.94
N PHE A 51 -15.22 1.88 3.73
CA PHE A 51 -16.61 2.17 4.12
C PHE A 51 -17.07 1.31 5.30
N LYS A 52 -16.15 0.56 5.95
CA LYS A 52 -16.46 -0.33 7.09
C LYS A 52 -16.23 0.32 8.46
N GLY A 53 -16.03 1.63 8.52
CA GLY A 53 -15.89 2.39 9.77
C GLY A 53 -14.58 3.18 9.85
N ALA A 54 -14.24 3.62 11.06
CA ALA A 54 -13.07 4.44 11.32
C ALA A 54 -11.77 3.65 11.11
N ARG A 55 -10.82 4.27 10.41
CA ARG A 55 -9.49 3.69 10.17
C ARG A 55 -8.66 3.67 11.46
N PRO A 56 -7.82 2.65 11.69
CA PRO A 56 -6.79 2.73 12.71
C PRO A 56 -5.74 3.80 12.36
N ALA A 57 -5.14 4.43 13.35
CA ALA A 57 -4.13 5.47 13.17
C ALA A 57 -2.73 4.97 13.54
N ILE A 58 -1.75 5.19 12.67
CA ILE A 58 -0.33 5.09 13.04
C ILE A 58 0.10 6.49 13.49
N THR A 59 0.42 6.65 14.78
CA THR A 59 0.88 7.94 15.33
C THR A 59 2.39 8.10 15.19
N SER A 60 3.14 6.99 15.18
CA SER A 60 4.58 6.98 14.94
C SER A 60 5.04 5.61 14.44
N ALA A 61 6.00 5.61 13.53
CA ALA A 61 6.74 4.44 13.07
C ALA A 61 8.14 4.90 12.63
N PRO A 62 9.17 4.03 12.69
CA PRO A 62 10.51 4.42 12.26
C PRO A 62 10.56 4.66 10.75
N ALA A 63 11.42 5.59 10.32
CA ALA A 63 11.66 5.86 8.90
C ALA A 63 12.53 4.78 8.24
N THR A 64 13.29 4.02 9.03
CA THR A 64 14.15 2.92 8.57
C THR A 64 13.99 1.68 9.45
N ALA A 65 14.17 0.50 8.86
CA ALA A 65 14.26 -0.76 9.58
C ALA A 65 15.33 -1.65 8.98
N THR A 66 15.87 -2.55 9.80
CA THR A 66 16.85 -3.56 9.40
C THR A 66 16.27 -4.95 9.51
N TYR A 67 16.74 -5.86 8.66
CA TYR A 67 16.30 -7.25 8.64
C TYR A 67 16.43 -7.91 10.02
N GLY A 68 15.41 -8.71 10.38
CA GLY A 68 15.32 -9.40 11.66
C GLY A 68 15.05 -8.51 12.88
N ALA A 69 15.16 -7.18 12.76
CA ALA A 69 14.87 -6.26 13.85
C ALA A 69 13.36 -6.12 14.10
N SER A 70 12.99 -5.81 15.34
CA SER A 70 11.62 -5.40 15.66
C SER A 70 11.37 -3.95 15.23
N ILE A 71 10.18 -3.71 14.68
CA ILE A 71 9.67 -2.41 14.24
C ILE A 71 8.59 -1.99 15.24
N THR A 72 8.85 -0.91 15.98
CA THR A 72 7.86 -0.34 16.91
C THR A 72 6.89 0.56 16.16
N VAL A 73 5.60 0.26 16.22
CA VAL A 73 4.52 1.05 15.63
C VAL A 73 3.61 1.57 16.73
N GLN A 74 3.56 2.89 16.92
CA GLN A 74 2.67 3.52 17.91
C GLN A 74 1.28 3.70 17.30
N THR A 75 0.26 3.29 18.06
CA THR A 75 -1.14 3.39 17.65
C THR A 75 -2.07 3.33 18.87
N PRO A 76 -3.08 4.22 18.96
CA PRO A 76 -4.10 4.12 20.00
C PRO A 76 -5.01 2.89 19.79
N ASP A 77 -4.95 2.26 18.62
CA ASP A 77 -5.85 1.19 18.19
C ASP A 77 -5.27 -0.22 18.39
N ALA A 78 -4.16 -0.36 19.13
CA ALA A 78 -3.39 -1.60 19.21
C ALA A 78 -4.23 -2.86 19.52
N ALA A 79 -5.20 -2.74 20.42
CA ALA A 79 -6.06 -3.85 20.86
C ALA A 79 -7.00 -4.40 19.77
N ARG A 80 -7.27 -3.64 18.71
CA ARG A 80 -8.17 -4.03 17.60
C ARG A 80 -7.44 -4.26 16.28
N ILE A 81 -6.10 -4.28 16.27
CA ILE A 81 -5.34 -4.60 15.07
C ILE A 81 -5.34 -6.10 14.84
N ALA A 82 -5.73 -6.52 13.65
CA ALA A 82 -5.77 -7.92 13.23
C ALA A 82 -4.53 -8.31 12.42
N THR A 83 -4.02 -7.42 11.56
CA THR A 83 -2.85 -7.71 10.72
C THR A 83 -1.96 -6.50 10.55
N VAL A 84 -0.67 -6.76 10.39
CA VAL A 84 0.34 -5.77 9.95
C VAL A 84 0.99 -6.28 8.67
N SER A 85 1.22 -5.39 7.71
CA SER A 85 1.85 -5.75 6.44
C SER A 85 2.75 -4.66 5.91
N LEU A 86 3.81 -5.05 5.21
CA LEU A 86 4.58 -4.19 4.32
C LEU A 86 4.14 -4.41 2.88
N ILE A 87 3.94 -3.32 2.15
CA ILE A 87 3.72 -3.33 0.70
C ILE A 87 4.79 -2.46 0.04
N ARG A 88 5.64 -3.03 -0.82
CA ARG A 88 6.69 -2.25 -1.50
C ARG A 88 6.05 -1.21 -2.42
N LEU A 89 6.63 -0.01 -2.47
CA LEU A 89 6.20 1.01 -3.42
C LEU A 89 6.29 0.46 -4.85
N GLY A 90 5.19 0.59 -5.60
CA GLY A 90 5.09 0.06 -6.96
C GLY A 90 5.62 1.04 -8.00
N SER A 91 6.07 0.50 -9.13
CA SER A 91 6.30 1.20 -10.39
C SER A 91 5.62 0.39 -11.48
N VAL A 92 4.78 1.03 -12.29
CA VAL A 92 3.94 0.31 -13.25
C VAL A 92 3.94 1.00 -14.61
N THR A 93 4.15 0.21 -15.65
CA THR A 93 3.91 0.58 -17.05
C THR A 93 3.62 -0.68 -17.85
N HIS A 94 2.85 -0.58 -18.93
CA HIS A 94 2.57 -1.71 -19.83
C HIS A 94 2.08 -2.97 -19.09
N ALA A 95 1.17 -2.78 -18.12
CA ALA A 95 0.64 -3.84 -17.24
C ALA A 95 1.72 -4.60 -16.42
N PHE A 96 2.91 -4.03 -16.27
CA PHE A 96 4.04 -4.66 -15.63
C PHE A 96 4.48 -3.85 -14.40
N ASN A 97 4.45 -4.49 -13.23
CA ASN A 97 4.89 -3.93 -11.94
C ASN A 97 5.68 -4.99 -11.18
N MET A 98 7.01 -4.93 -11.27
CA MET A 98 7.90 -5.89 -10.59
C MET A 98 8.27 -5.46 -9.18
N ASP A 99 7.91 -4.23 -8.81
CA ASP A 99 8.28 -3.68 -7.52
C ASP A 99 7.31 -4.10 -6.42
N GLN A 100 6.01 -4.01 -6.68
CA GLN A 100 4.96 -4.24 -5.69
C GLN A 100 4.97 -5.70 -5.20
N ARG A 101 5.05 -5.85 -3.88
CA ARG A 101 4.94 -7.13 -3.17
C ARG A 101 4.18 -6.91 -1.87
N PHE A 102 3.37 -7.88 -1.47
CA PHE A 102 2.68 -7.90 -0.19
C PHE A 102 3.41 -8.83 0.76
N LEU A 103 3.75 -8.34 1.94
CA LEU A 103 4.45 -9.11 2.97
C LEU A 103 3.72 -8.97 4.31
N PRO A 104 3.02 -10.02 4.77
CA PRO A 104 2.45 -10.03 6.11
C PRO A 104 3.56 -10.13 7.16
N LEU A 105 3.41 -9.44 8.28
CA LEU A 105 4.35 -9.46 9.40
C LEU A 105 3.67 -9.96 10.68
N GLY A 106 4.40 -10.75 11.45
CA GLY A 106 4.01 -11.08 12.82
C GLY A 106 4.14 -9.87 13.73
N PHE A 107 3.28 -9.75 14.73
CA PHE A 107 3.34 -8.68 15.71
C PHE A 107 2.77 -9.09 17.06
N THR A 108 3.12 -8.34 18.11
CA THR A 108 2.47 -8.40 19.41
C THR A 108 1.92 -7.01 19.75
N ALA A 109 0.71 -6.96 20.31
CA ALA A 109 0.11 -5.72 20.81
C ALA A 109 0.53 -5.47 22.26
N GLY A 110 0.86 -4.22 22.57
CA GLY A 110 1.19 -3.75 23.93
C GLY A 110 0.44 -2.47 24.28
N GLY A 111 0.79 -1.87 25.43
CA GLY A 111 0.20 -0.60 25.86
C GLY A 111 0.60 0.55 24.92
N GLY A 112 -0.29 0.93 24.00
CA GLY A 112 -0.13 2.09 23.11
C GLY A 112 0.56 1.82 21.76
N GLY A 113 0.88 0.57 21.43
CA GLY A 113 1.53 0.24 20.17
C GLY A 113 1.69 -1.24 19.88
N LEU A 114 2.39 -1.54 18.79
CA LEU A 114 2.70 -2.86 18.28
C LEU A 114 4.22 -3.04 18.21
N SER A 115 4.69 -4.22 18.62
CA SER A 115 6.03 -4.71 18.31
C SER A 115 5.91 -5.63 17.09
N VAL A 116 6.35 -5.15 15.93
CA VAL A 116 6.19 -5.84 14.64
C VAL A 116 7.50 -6.51 14.26
N GLN A 117 7.49 -7.80 14.00
CA GLN A 117 8.69 -8.52 13.57
C GLN A 117 9.06 -8.12 12.14
N GLY A 118 10.21 -7.47 11.96
CA GLY A 118 10.71 -7.11 10.64
C GLY A 118 11.06 -8.34 9.78
N PRO A 119 11.13 -8.19 8.44
CA PRO A 119 11.43 -9.28 7.52
C PRO A 119 12.76 -9.95 7.84
N ALA A 120 12.83 -11.28 7.71
CA ALA A 120 14.03 -12.04 8.08
C ALA A 120 15.25 -11.75 7.19
N ASN A 121 15.04 -11.48 5.89
CA ASN A 121 16.11 -11.23 4.94
C ASN A 121 15.63 -10.54 3.65
N ALA A 122 16.60 -10.08 2.85
CA ALA A 122 16.40 -9.38 1.59
C ALA A 122 15.75 -10.22 0.48
N ASN A 123 15.76 -11.55 0.57
CA ASN A 123 15.10 -12.39 -0.46
C ASN A 123 13.57 -12.33 -0.31
N LEU A 124 13.08 -12.27 0.92
CA LEU A 124 11.66 -12.07 1.21
C LEU A 124 11.23 -10.63 0.92
N ALA A 125 12.06 -9.66 1.34
CA ALA A 125 11.78 -8.24 1.22
C ALA A 125 13.03 -7.49 0.73
N PRO A 126 13.24 -7.31 -0.59
CA PRO A 126 14.37 -6.59 -1.13
C PRO A 126 14.49 -5.18 -0.56
N PRO A 127 15.72 -4.65 -0.42
CA PRO A 127 15.91 -3.30 0.10
C PRO A 127 15.11 -2.25 -0.67
N GLY A 128 14.65 -1.23 0.04
CA GLY A 128 13.90 -0.13 -0.56
C GLY A 128 12.75 0.37 0.31
N TYR A 129 11.84 1.11 -0.30
CA TYR A 129 10.73 1.76 0.41
C TYR A 129 9.45 0.92 0.39
N TYR A 130 8.82 0.85 1.55
CA TYR A 130 7.60 0.10 1.80
C TYR A 130 6.56 0.98 2.50
N MET A 131 5.30 0.73 2.18
CA MET A 131 4.14 1.16 2.94
C MET A 131 3.90 0.15 4.06
N LEU A 132 3.97 0.60 5.32
CA LEU A 132 3.53 -0.15 6.47
C LEU A 132 2.06 0.16 6.75
N PHE A 133 1.21 -0.86 6.66
CA PHE A 133 -0.19 -0.78 7.02
C PHE A 133 -0.46 -1.59 8.29
N ILE A 134 -1.28 -1.02 9.18
CA ILE A 134 -2.00 -1.78 10.21
C ILE A 134 -3.46 -1.89 9.78
N VAL A 135 -4.06 -3.06 9.92
CA VAL A 135 -5.45 -3.33 9.54
C VAL A 135 -6.19 -3.84 10.75
N ASP A 136 -7.35 -3.25 11.03
CA ASP A 136 -8.17 -3.63 12.17
C ASP A 136 -8.98 -4.92 11.95
N THR A 137 -9.67 -5.37 12.99
CA THR A 137 -10.55 -6.55 12.97
C THR A 137 -11.76 -6.43 12.03
N ASN A 138 -12.11 -5.22 11.57
CA ASN A 138 -13.15 -5.01 10.55
C ASN A 138 -12.58 -5.02 9.12
N GLY A 139 -11.25 -5.12 8.98
CA GLY A 139 -10.55 -5.09 7.71
C GLY A 139 -10.27 -3.68 7.18
N VAL A 140 -10.37 -2.64 8.02
CA VAL A 140 -10.09 -1.25 7.63
C VAL A 140 -8.59 -0.95 7.80
N PRO A 141 -7.88 -0.52 6.74
CA PRO A 141 -6.45 -0.19 6.83
C PRO A 141 -6.23 1.22 7.35
N SER A 142 -5.11 1.44 8.06
CA SER A 142 -4.57 2.77 8.35
C SER A 142 -4.14 3.49 7.08
N VAL A 143 -3.87 4.80 7.17
CA VAL A 143 -2.93 5.41 6.22
C VAL A 143 -1.55 4.81 6.49
N ALA A 144 -0.81 4.49 5.43
CA ALA A 144 0.49 3.86 5.57
C ALA A 144 1.54 4.81 6.15
N ALA A 145 2.42 4.28 6.98
CA ALA A 145 3.71 4.89 7.24
C ALA A 145 4.72 4.43 6.18
N ILE A 146 5.58 5.33 5.69
CA ILE A 146 6.65 4.96 4.75
C ILE A 146 7.91 4.60 5.52
N LEU A 147 8.45 3.42 5.21
CA LEU A 147 9.63 2.81 5.83
C LEU A 147 10.64 2.44 4.76
N LYS A 148 11.92 2.73 4.96
CA LYS A 148 13.02 2.16 4.18
C LYS A 148 13.58 0.91 4.87
N LEU A 149 13.51 -0.24 4.21
CA LEU A 149 14.13 -1.48 4.66
C LEU A 149 15.56 -1.59 4.10
N GLN A 150 16.55 -1.83 4.97
CA GLN A 150 17.97 -1.90 4.62
C GLN A 150 18.78 -2.83 5.53
#